data_AF-A0A9P1JE89-F1
#
_entry.id   AF-A0A9P1JE89-F1
#
_cell.length_a   1.000
_cell.length_b   1.000
_cell.length_c   1.000
_cell.angle_alpha   90.00
_cell.angle_beta   90.00
_cell.angle_gamma   90.00
#
_symmetry.space_group_name_H-M   'P 1'
#
loop_
_entity.id
_entity.type
_entity.pdbx_description
1 polymer ?
#
loop_
_entity_poly.entity_id
_entity_poly.type
_entity_poly.pdbx_seq_one_letter_code
_entity_poly.pdbx_strand_id
1 'polypeptide(L)'
;MSFIDYQLEMTLNGYFLRGGIDLGDYYGDDDFAYGPALIEAHDLESSKAIYPRIILSDEMIKMVSQHLGYYGSASYAPQNSHLLIDEDDKVFVNYLYGLHEIYNTTEDIMEYIQKIQSHKDIILTKLNHFKSDKKLYSKYEWVAQYHNYYCDEYFEKNAIQQFNLKIPSIQTRNFSRIAISDLILI
;
A
#
# COMPACT_ATOMS: atom_id res chain seq x y z
N MET A 1 9.23 -0.54 13.86
CA MET A 1 7.93 -0.47 13.16
C MET A 1 8.24 -0.29 11.69
N SER A 2 7.73 -1.16 10.81
CA SER A 2 7.97 -1.06 9.36
C SER A 2 7.08 0.03 8.72
N PHE A 3 7.36 0.41 7.47
CA PHE A 3 6.47 1.32 6.72
C PHE A 3 5.07 0.73 6.51
N ILE A 4 4.97 -0.61 6.35
CA ILE A 4 3.71 -1.34 6.25
C ILE A 4 2.92 -1.18 7.55
N ASP A 5 3.54 -1.51 8.69
CA ASP A 5 2.88 -1.44 10.01
C ASP A 5 2.39 -0.02 10.30
N TYR A 6 3.25 0.97 10.05
CA TYR A 6 2.93 2.37 10.32
C TYR A 6 1.76 2.85 9.45
N GLN A 7 1.78 2.58 8.14
CA GLN A 7 0.70 3.00 7.26
C GLN A 7 -0.61 2.26 7.59
N LEU A 8 -0.55 0.97 7.91
CA LEU A 8 -1.70 0.17 8.32
C LEU A 8 -2.32 0.70 9.61
N GLU A 9 -1.52 0.91 10.66
CA GLU A 9 -1.97 1.41 11.96
C GLU A 9 -2.64 2.78 11.83
N MET A 10 -2.00 3.71 11.12
CA MET A 10 -2.54 5.05 10.89
C MET A 10 -3.85 4.99 10.11
N THR A 11 -3.92 4.15 9.08
CA THR A 11 -5.13 3.97 8.27
C THR A 11 -6.30 3.40 9.09
N LEU A 12 -6.04 2.41 9.95
CA LEU A 12 -7.05 1.83 10.84
C LEU A 12 -7.51 2.79 11.94
N ASN A 13 -6.77 3.87 12.18
CA ASN A 13 -7.18 5.00 13.03
C ASN A 13 -7.81 6.16 12.22
N GLY A 14 -8.04 5.98 10.92
CA GLY A 14 -8.69 6.97 10.05
C GLY A 14 -7.77 8.03 9.44
N TYR A 15 -6.45 7.88 9.61
CA TYR A 15 -5.42 8.75 9.05
C TYR A 15 -4.78 8.11 7.81
N PHE A 16 -5.19 8.60 6.65
CA PHE A 16 -4.72 8.09 5.36
C PHE A 16 -3.49 8.87 4.91
N LEU A 17 -2.34 8.22 5.01
CA LEU A 17 -1.04 8.84 4.76
C LEU A 17 -0.66 8.85 3.29
N ARG A 18 0.23 9.78 2.96
CA ARG A 18 1.03 9.80 1.73
C ARG A 18 2.49 9.84 2.15
N GLY A 19 3.36 9.29 1.33
CA GLY A 19 4.78 9.33 1.60
C GLY A 19 5.61 9.02 0.36
N GLY A 20 6.89 9.35 0.45
CA GLY A 20 7.93 8.96 -0.49
C GLY A 20 9.04 8.22 0.24
N ILE A 21 9.54 7.14 -0.35
CA ILE A 21 10.74 6.44 0.10
C ILE A 21 11.80 6.63 -1.00
N ASP A 22 12.92 7.23 -0.63
CA ASP A 22 14.06 7.40 -1.51
C ASP A 22 15.33 6.80 -0.90
N LEU A 23 16.31 6.53 -1.75
CA LEU A 23 17.64 6.06 -1.41
C LEU A 23 18.68 7.01 -2.01
N GLY A 24 19.46 7.65 -1.16
CA GLY A 24 20.52 8.55 -1.61
C GLY A 24 21.21 9.24 -0.44
N ASP A 25 21.98 10.28 -0.78
CA ASP A 25 22.75 11.04 0.20
C ASP A 25 21.83 11.72 1.23
N TYR A 26 22.14 11.45 2.49
CA TYR A 26 21.44 11.96 3.66
C TYR A 26 22.47 12.34 4.71
N TYR A 27 22.31 13.55 5.25
CA TYR A 27 22.93 13.97 6.49
C TYR A 27 21.84 14.17 7.53
N GLY A 28 22.06 13.64 8.73
CA GLY A 28 21.18 13.88 9.87
C GLY A 28 21.97 13.88 11.17
N ASP A 29 21.72 14.88 12.00
CA ASP A 29 22.11 14.95 13.40
C ASP A 29 20.86 15.19 14.28
N ASP A 30 21.07 15.54 15.56
CA ASP A 30 19.96 15.74 16.52
C ASP A 30 19.08 16.97 16.18
N ASP A 31 19.59 17.93 15.39
CA ASP A 31 18.96 19.23 15.13
C ASP A 31 18.51 19.39 13.68
N PHE A 32 19.23 18.80 12.73
CA PHE A 32 19.01 18.98 11.29
C PHE A 32 19.09 17.66 10.53
N ALA A 33 18.21 17.54 9.54
CA ALA A 33 18.29 16.51 8.53
C ALA A 33 18.18 17.17 7.16
N TYR A 34 19.16 16.95 6.28
CA TYR A 34 19.16 17.47 4.92
C TYR A 34 19.91 16.54 3.97
N GLY A 35 19.57 16.62 2.70
CA GLY A 35 20.22 15.83 1.66
C GLY A 35 19.32 15.67 0.45
N PRO A 36 19.88 15.34 -0.72
CA PRO A 36 19.12 15.04 -1.91
C PRO A 36 18.00 14.02 -1.66
N ALA A 37 18.25 13.00 -0.83
CA ALA A 37 17.27 11.96 -0.56
C ALA A 37 16.02 12.46 0.17
N LEU A 38 16.18 13.42 1.09
CA LEU A 38 15.04 14.05 1.77
C LEU A 38 14.23 14.94 0.83
N ILE A 39 14.90 15.63 -0.10
CA ILE A 39 14.24 16.47 -1.09
C ILE A 39 13.40 15.61 -2.03
N GLU A 40 13.95 14.50 -2.52
CA GLU A 40 13.22 13.59 -3.41
C GLU A 40 12.07 12.88 -2.66
N ALA A 41 12.30 12.40 -1.44
CA ALA A 41 11.22 11.81 -0.62
C ALA A 41 10.07 12.81 -0.37
N HIS A 42 10.40 14.08 -0.15
CA HIS A 42 9.39 15.14 -0.02
C HIS A 42 8.67 15.43 -1.34
N ASP A 43 9.37 15.49 -2.48
CA ASP A 43 8.73 15.65 -3.79
C ASP A 43 7.78 14.48 -4.09
N LEU A 44 8.22 13.25 -3.81
CA LEU A 44 7.38 12.05 -3.94
C LEU A 44 6.09 12.15 -3.13
N GLU A 45 6.13 12.55 -1.85
CA GLU A 45 4.93 12.72 -1.04
C GLU A 45 4.03 13.87 -1.55
N SER A 46 4.64 15.02 -1.83
CA SER A 46 3.89 16.26 -2.00
C SER A 46 3.30 16.39 -3.41
N SER A 47 4.00 15.89 -4.44
CA SER A 47 3.66 16.09 -5.85
C SER A 47 3.27 14.82 -6.59
N LYS A 48 3.90 13.67 -6.30
CA LYS A 48 3.70 12.40 -7.05
C LYS A 48 2.71 11.45 -6.38
N ALA A 49 2.67 11.38 -5.05
CA ALA A 49 1.69 10.58 -4.30
C ALA A 49 0.32 11.30 -4.33
N ILE A 50 -0.43 11.15 -5.42
CA ILE A 50 -1.76 11.77 -5.54
C ILE A 50 -2.85 11.02 -4.76
N TYR A 51 -2.63 9.73 -4.48
CA TYR A 51 -3.47 8.85 -3.66
C TYR A 51 -2.87 8.61 -2.28
N PRO A 52 -3.65 8.15 -1.28
CA PRO A 52 -3.16 7.83 0.06
C PRO A 52 -2.30 6.56 0.13
N ARG A 53 -1.09 6.65 -0.40
CA ARG A 53 -0.09 5.57 -0.46
C ARG A 53 1.32 6.11 -0.29
N ILE A 54 2.23 5.27 0.18
CA ILE A 54 3.66 5.55 0.24
C ILE A 54 4.32 4.97 -1.01
N ILE A 55 4.93 5.82 -1.85
CA ILE A 55 5.54 5.43 -3.13
C ILE A 55 7.07 5.41 -3.04
N LEU A 56 7.71 4.63 -3.92
CA LEU A 56 9.16 4.52 -4.00
C LEU A 56 9.72 5.41 -5.12
N SER A 57 10.93 5.92 -4.92
CA SER A 57 11.73 6.56 -5.96
C SER A 57 12.32 5.55 -6.94
N ASP A 58 12.81 6.03 -8.09
CA ASP A 58 13.48 5.18 -9.08
C ASP A 58 14.77 4.54 -8.51
N GLU A 59 15.54 5.24 -7.69
CA GLU A 59 16.74 4.69 -7.04
C GLU A 59 16.38 3.59 -6.03
N MET A 60 15.31 3.79 -5.26
CA MET A 60 14.82 2.75 -4.36
C MET A 60 14.33 1.52 -5.14
N ILE A 61 13.66 1.71 -6.28
CA ILE A 61 13.22 0.62 -7.15
C ILE A 61 14.40 -0.16 -7.72
N LYS A 62 15.48 0.50 -8.15
CA LYS A 62 16.71 -0.17 -8.61
C LYS A 62 17.32 -1.03 -7.51
N MET A 63 17.38 -0.53 -6.28
CA MET A 63 17.88 -1.29 -5.14
C MET A 63 16.98 -2.51 -4.86
N VAL A 64 15.65 -2.35 -4.91
CA VAL A 64 14.70 -3.46 -4.80
C VAL A 64 14.93 -4.51 -5.90
N SER A 65 15.10 -4.11 -7.16
CA SER A 65 15.41 -5.01 -8.28
C SER A 65 16.64 -5.87 -7.99
N GLN A 66 17.75 -5.24 -7.57
CA GLN A 66 18.99 -5.94 -7.25
C GLN A 66 18.78 -7.00 -6.16
N HIS A 67 17.99 -6.67 -5.13
CA HIS A 67 17.66 -7.61 -4.06
C HIS A 67 16.75 -8.75 -4.49
N LEU A 68 15.82 -8.52 -5.44
CA LEU A 68 15.02 -9.61 -6.01
C LEU A 68 15.90 -10.67 -6.68
N GLY A 69 16.99 -10.25 -7.32
CA GLY A 69 17.95 -11.13 -8.01
C GLY A 69 18.73 -12.08 -7.08
N TYR A 70 18.71 -11.86 -5.76
CA TYR A 70 19.36 -12.77 -4.80
C TYR A 70 18.50 -13.98 -4.41
N TYR A 71 17.23 -13.99 -4.78
CA TYR A 71 16.33 -15.12 -4.54
C TYR A 71 16.33 -16.08 -5.73
N GLY A 72 16.12 -17.37 -5.49
CA GLY A 72 16.01 -18.38 -6.56
C GLY A 72 14.87 -18.09 -7.56
N SER A 73 13.88 -17.30 -7.14
CA SER A 73 12.89 -16.64 -7.99
C SER A 73 12.48 -15.33 -7.32
N ALA A 74 12.35 -14.26 -8.10
CA ALA A 74 11.86 -12.96 -7.61
C ALA A 74 10.46 -13.06 -6.96
N SER A 75 9.65 -14.04 -7.37
CA SER A 75 8.32 -14.28 -6.78
C SER A 75 8.35 -14.76 -5.33
N TYR A 76 9.48 -15.32 -4.88
CA TYR A 76 9.69 -15.76 -3.49
C TYR A 76 10.26 -14.66 -2.58
N ALA A 77 10.70 -13.55 -3.16
CA ALA A 77 11.24 -12.44 -2.40
C ALA A 77 10.10 -11.75 -1.61
N PRO A 78 10.27 -11.43 -0.32
CA PRO A 78 9.24 -10.76 0.48
C PRO A 78 8.72 -9.45 -0.14
N GLN A 79 9.61 -8.72 -0.82
CA GLN A 79 9.32 -7.50 -1.56
C GLN A 79 8.16 -7.70 -2.55
N ASN A 80 8.01 -8.91 -3.12
CA ASN A 80 6.95 -9.24 -4.07
C ASN A 80 5.54 -9.18 -3.46
N SER A 81 5.44 -9.37 -2.15
CA SER A 81 4.19 -9.19 -1.41
C SER A 81 4.10 -7.82 -0.74
N HIS A 82 5.22 -7.25 -0.31
CA HIS A 82 5.30 -5.95 0.37
C HIS A 82 5.08 -4.76 -0.55
N LEU A 83 5.30 -4.92 -1.86
CA LEU A 83 5.18 -3.86 -2.85
C LEU A 83 4.21 -4.25 -3.96
N LEU A 84 3.50 -3.25 -4.47
CA LEU A 84 2.62 -3.36 -5.62
C LEU A 84 2.91 -2.23 -6.61
N ILE A 85 2.59 -2.47 -7.87
CA ILE A 85 2.64 -1.49 -8.95
C ILE A 85 1.21 -1.11 -9.30
N ASP A 86 0.92 0.18 -9.31
CA ASP A 86 -0.36 0.71 -9.74
C ASP A 86 -0.37 1.02 -11.25
N GLU A 87 -1.53 1.27 -11.83
CA GLU A 87 -1.76 1.63 -13.24
C GLU A 87 -1.11 2.96 -13.66
N ASP A 88 -0.56 3.73 -12.71
CA ASP A 88 0.26 4.92 -12.98
C ASP A 88 1.77 4.65 -12.86
N ASP A 89 2.15 3.37 -12.93
CA ASP A 89 3.50 2.83 -12.90
C ASP A 89 4.28 3.15 -11.60
N LYS A 90 3.59 3.64 -10.56
CA LYS A 90 4.20 3.88 -9.25
C LYS A 90 4.22 2.62 -8.42
N VAL A 91 5.41 2.27 -7.92
CA VAL A 91 5.60 1.23 -6.91
C VAL A 91 5.23 1.80 -5.56
N PHE A 92 4.38 1.11 -4.80
CA PHE A 92 3.93 1.56 -3.49
C PHE A 92 3.90 0.43 -2.46
N VAL A 93 3.89 0.83 -1.19
CA VAL A 93 3.82 -0.06 -0.04
C VAL A 93 2.44 -0.71 0.05
N ASN A 94 2.39 -2.05 -0.02
CA ASN A 94 1.18 -2.86 0.11
C ASN A 94 0.77 -3.02 1.59
N TYR A 95 0.35 -1.92 2.23
CA TYR A 95 0.19 -1.88 3.69
C TYR A 95 -0.84 -2.87 4.26
N LEU A 96 -1.90 -3.23 3.52
CA LEU A 96 -2.87 -4.24 4.00
C LEU A 96 -2.26 -5.63 4.12
N TYR A 97 -1.18 -5.93 3.37
CA TYR A 97 -0.47 -7.21 3.49
C TYR A 97 0.10 -7.45 4.88
N GLY A 98 0.37 -6.41 5.66
CA GLY A 98 0.75 -6.57 7.07
C GLY A 98 -0.29 -7.36 7.88
N LEU A 99 -1.59 -7.23 7.56
CA LEU A 99 -2.63 -8.06 8.17
C LEU A 99 -2.47 -9.53 7.76
N HIS A 100 -2.19 -9.82 6.50
CA HIS A 100 -1.93 -11.19 6.08
C HIS A 100 -0.71 -11.77 6.81
N GLU A 101 0.39 -11.02 6.94
CA GLU A 101 1.57 -11.50 7.66
C GLU A 101 1.32 -11.78 9.15
N ILE A 102 0.49 -10.95 9.79
CA ILE A 102 0.14 -11.14 11.20
C ILE A 102 -0.75 -12.38 11.36
N TYR A 103 -1.80 -12.51 10.54
CA TYR A 103 -2.87 -13.47 10.81
C TYR A 103 -2.78 -14.78 10.01
N ASN A 104 -1.95 -14.88 8.96
CA ASN A 104 -1.85 -16.10 8.14
C ASN A 104 -1.32 -17.33 8.90
N THR A 105 -0.63 -17.11 10.03
CA THR A 105 -0.11 -18.16 10.91
C THR A 105 -0.89 -18.30 12.21
N THR A 106 -1.94 -17.50 12.41
CA THR A 106 -2.76 -17.49 13.62
C THR A 106 -4.07 -18.26 13.41
N GLU A 107 -4.61 -18.82 14.50
CA GLU A 107 -5.95 -19.41 14.49
C GLU A 107 -7.07 -18.35 14.57
N ASP A 108 -6.73 -17.07 14.78
CA ASP A 108 -7.71 -15.98 14.97
C ASP A 108 -8.13 -15.32 13.65
N ILE A 109 -8.82 -16.11 12.82
CA ILE A 109 -9.41 -15.62 11.57
C ILE A 109 -10.45 -14.51 11.79
N MET A 110 -11.10 -14.48 12.96
CA MET A 110 -12.14 -13.51 13.25
C MET A 110 -11.57 -12.13 13.51
N GLU A 111 -10.44 -12.02 14.22
CA GLU A 111 -9.75 -10.74 14.38
C GLU A 111 -9.28 -10.19 13.02
N TYR A 112 -8.72 -11.05 12.15
CA TYR A 112 -8.33 -10.63 10.79
C TYR A 112 -9.53 -10.05 10.00
N ILE A 113 -10.67 -10.75 10.01
CA ILE A 113 -11.91 -10.28 9.38
C ILE A 113 -12.36 -8.94 9.97
N GLN A 114 -12.30 -8.76 11.28
CA GLN A 114 -12.70 -7.52 11.94
C GLN A 114 -11.82 -6.33 11.53
N LYS A 115 -10.50 -6.54 11.35
CA LYS A 115 -9.60 -5.49 10.86
C LYS A 115 -9.94 -5.07 9.43
N ILE A 116 -10.27 -6.04 8.57
CA ILE A 116 -10.70 -5.77 7.19
C ILE A 116 -12.05 -5.02 7.17
N GLN A 117 -13.01 -5.43 7.99
CA GLN A 117 -14.29 -4.73 8.14
C GLN A 117 -14.10 -3.30 8.67
N SER A 118 -13.22 -3.10 9.65
CA SER A 118 -12.89 -1.77 10.17
C SER A 118 -12.31 -0.86 9.08
N HIS A 119 -11.38 -1.38 8.26
CA HIS A 119 -10.83 -0.66 7.12
C HIS A 119 -11.93 -0.26 6.12
N LYS A 120 -12.84 -1.19 5.78
CA LYS A 120 -14.01 -0.93 4.94
C LYS A 120 -14.90 0.17 5.48
N ASP A 121 -15.25 0.13 6.76
CA ASP A 121 -16.18 1.08 7.38
C ASP A 121 -15.63 2.50 7.43
N ILE A 122 -14.31 2.63 7.69
CA ILE A 122 -13.63 3.92 7.62
C ILE A 122 -13.70 4.49 6.19
N ILE A 123 -13.44 3.67 5.16
CA ILE A 123 -13.50 4.11 3.77
C ILE A 123 -14.91 4.53 3.39
N LEU A 124 -15.93 3.74 3.71
CA LEU A 124 -17.33 4.07 3.44
C LEU A 124 -17.74 5.40 4.09
N THR A 125 -17.29 5.63 5.33
CA THR A 125 -17.49 6.90 6.03
C THR A 125 -16.87 8.07 5.28
N LYS A 126 -15.61 7.93 4.81
CA LYS A 126 -14.91 8.98 4.06
C LYS A 126 -15.52 9.22 2.67
N LEU A 127 -15.88 8.17 1.94
CA LEU A 127 -16.57 8.25 0.64
C LEU A 127 -17.90 9.00 0.76
N ASN A 128 -18.69 8.68 1.79
CA ASN A 128 -19.96 9.37 2.04
C ASN A 128 -19.74 10.84 2.43
N HIS A 129 -18.77 11.11 3.31
CA HIS A 129 -18.46 12.47 3.75
C HIS A 129 -17.98 13.37 2.59
N PHE A 130 -17.16 12.85 1.69
CA PHE A 130 -16.60 13.59 0.56
C PHE A 130 -17.35 13.39 -0.76
N LYS A 131 -18.59 12.86 -0.74
CA LYS A 131 -19.38 12.54 -1.94
C LYS A 131 -19.53 13.70 -2.94
N SER A 132 -19.52 14.94 -2.45
CA SER A 132 -19.64 16.14 -3.29
C SER A 132 -18.30 16.77 -3.68
N ASP A 133 -17.19 16.38 -3.05
CA ASP A 133 -15.84 16.85 -3.38
C ASP A 133 -15.16 15.80 -4.25
N LYS A 134 -15.18 16.01 -5.57
CA LYS A 134 -14.62 15.04 -6.54
C LYS A 134 -13.16 14.70 -6.26
N LYS A 135 -12.35 15.68 -5.82
CA LYS A 135 -10.91 15.49 -5.61
C LYS A 135 -10.64 14.67 -4.36
N LEU A 136 -11.40 14.89 -3.28
CA LEU A 136 -11.27 14.09 -2.07
C LEU A 136 -11.92 12.73 -2.24
N TYR A 137 -13.06 12.65 -2.93
CA TYR A 137 -13.72 11.38 -3.24
C TYR A 137 -12.79 10.45 -4.01
N SER A 138 -12.10 10.92 -5.07
CA SER A 138 -11.21 10.08 -5.86
C SER A 138 -10.05 9.49 -5.04
N LYS A 139 -9.60 10.17 -3.98
CA LYS A 139 -8.59 9.63 -3.06
C LYS A 139 -9.11 8.42 -2.30
N TYR A 140 -10.33 8.50 -1.76
CA TYR A 140 -10.93 7.40 -1.00
C TYR A 140 -11.50 6.32 -1.89
N GLU A 141 -11.86 6.66 -3.14
CA GLU A 141 -12.18 5.68 -4.17
C GLU A 141 -10.96 4.82 -4.45
N TRP A 142 -9.78 5.39 -4.64
CA TRP A 142 -8.53 4.62 -4.80
C TRP A 142 -8.30 3.64 -3.64
N VAL A 143 -8.49 4.09 -2.39
CA VAL A 143 -8.36 3.22 -1.21
C VAL A 143 -9.42 2.10 -1.23
N ALA A 144 -10.65 2.40 -1.64
CA ALA A 144 -11.71 1.41 -1.78
C ALA A 144 -11.39 0.35 -2.83
N GLN A 145 -10.78 0.78 -3.95
CA GLN A 145 -10.33 -0.12 -5.01
C GLN A 145 -9.18 -1.01 -4.53
N TYR A 146 -8.21 -0.45 -3.79
CA TYR A 146 -7.11 -1.18 -3.15
C TYR A 146 -7.62 -2.20 -2.11
N HIS A 147 -8.58 -1.80 -1.28
CA HIS A 147 -9.24 -2.71 -0.34
C HIS A 147 -9.92 -3.88 -1.05
N ASN A 148 -10.67 -3.59 -2.12
CA ASN A 148 -11.34 -4.62 -2.91
C ASN A 148 -10.35 -5.56 -3.60
N TYR A 149 -9.23 -5.04 -4.13
CA TYR A 149 -8.12 -5.84 -4.65
C TYR A 149 -7.57 -6.79 -3.59
N TYR A 150 -7.28 -6.27 -2.40
CA TYR A 150 -6.78 -7.07 -1.30
C TYR A 150 -7.75 -8.19 -0.91
N CYS A 151 -9.06 -7.90 -0.85
CA CYS A 151 -10.06 -8.93 -0.59
C CYS A 151 -10.05 -10.03 -1.68
N ASP A 152 -9.98 -9.65 -2.95
CA ASP A 152 -9.97 -10.60 -4.07
C ASP A 152 -8.71 -11.51 -4.06
N GLU A 153 -7.56 -10.97 -3.64
CA GLU A 153 -6.29 -11.70 -3.60
C GLU A 153 -6.15 -12.63 -2.39
N TYR A 154 -6.63 -12.21 -1.21
CA TYR A 154 -6.31 -12.87 0.06
C TYR A 154 -7.49 -13.56 0.75
N PHE A 155 -8.70 -13.50 0.19
CA PHE A 155 -9.87 -14.19 0.74
C PHE A 155 -10.60 -15.01 -0.33
N GLU A 156 -11.13 -16.16 0.09
CA GLU A 156 -12.02 -16.94 -0.77
C GLU A 156 -13.36 -16.21 -1.03
N LYS A 157 -13.93 -16.41 -2.22
CA LYS A 157 -15.21 -15.80 -2.63
C LYS A 157 -16.35 -16.03 -1.62
N ASN A 158 -16.42 -17.22 -1.03
CA ASN A 158 -17.43 -17.56 -0.03
C ASN A 158 -17.26 -16.73 1.25
N ALA A 159 -16.02 -16.56 1.72
CA ALA A 159 -15.72 -15.74 2.89
C ALA A 159 -16.02 -14.25 2.62
N ILE A 160 -15.65 -13.74 1.44
CA ILE A 160 -15.97 -12.36 1.02
C ILE A 160 -17.47 -12.09 1.09
N GLN A 161 -18.29 -13.04 0.62
CA GLN A 161 -19.76 -12.93 0.65
C GLN A 161 -20.31 -13.06 2.06
N GLN A 162 -19.90 -14.10 2.79
CA GLN A 162 -20.37 -14.39 4.15
C GLN A 162 -20.12 -13.22 5.11
N PHE A 163 -18.93 -12.62 5.05
CA PHE A 163 -18.53 -11.54 5.96
C PHE A 163 -18.70 -10.14 5.36
N ASN A 164 -19.24 -10.05 4.14
CA ASN A 164 -19.44 -8.79 3.42
C ASN A 164 -18.16 -7.94 3.40
N LEU A 165 -17.05 -8.50 2.91
CA LEU A 165 -15.74 -7.85 3.02
C LEU A 165 -15.55 -6.72 2.00
N LYS A 166 -16.10 -6.83 0.78
CA LYS A 166 -15.87 -5.82 -0.27
C LYS A 166 -16.78 -4.60 -0.15
N ILE A 167 -16.29 -3.48 -0.67
CA ILE A 167 -17.05 -2.25 -0.84
C ILE A 167 -17.89 -2.37 -2.13
N PRO A 168 -19.23 -2.27 -2.05
CA PRO A 168 -20.10 -2.44 -3.21
C PRO A 168 -19.97 -1.26 -4.18
N SER A 169 -20.25 -1.51 -5.46
CA SER A 169 -20.23 -0.50 -6.54
C SER A 169 -18.88 0.17 -6.82
N ILE A 170 -17.79 -0.31 -6.21
CA ILE A 170 -16.42 0.10 -6.51
C ILE A 170 -15.73 -1.06 -7.24
N GLN A 171 -15.26 -0.79 -8.47
CA GLN A 171 -14.49 -1.77 -9.24
C GLN A 171 -13.12 -1.99 -8.61
N THR A 172 -12.62 -3.22 -8.66
CA THR A 172 -11.24 -3.50 -8.25
C THR A 172 -10.27 -2.84 -9.23
N ARG A 173 -9.32 -2.06 -8.73
CA ARG A 173 -8.23 -1.46 -9.52
C ARG A 173 -7.15 -2.50 -9.77
N ASN A 174 -6.51 -2.46 -10.94
CA ASN A 174 -5.52 -3.46 -11.27
C ASN A 174 -4.17 -3.08 -10.67
N PHE A 175 -3.63 -3.95 -9.79
CA PHE A 175 -2.30 -3.81 -9.24
C PHE A 175 -1.44 -5.00 -9.65
N SER A 176 -0.21 -4.73 -10.08
CA SER A 176 0.74 -5.75 -10.51
C SER A 176 1.77 -6.05 -9.43
N ARG A 177 2.25 -7.30 -9.41
CA ARG A 177 3.34 -7.73 -8.53
C ARG A 177 4.68 -7.30 -9.12
N ILE A 178 5.62 -6.90 -8.28
CA ILE A 178 6.91 -6.39 -8.73
C ILE A 178 7.76 -7.47 -9.45
N ALA A 179 7.64 -8.74 -9.07
CA ALA A 179 8.40 -9.83 -9.70
C ALA A 179 7.91 -10.24 -11.09
N ILE A 180 6.70 -9.79 -11.49
CA ILE A 180 6.08 -10.12 -12.79
C ILE A 180 6.22 -8.93 -13.76
N SER A 181 6.69 -7.78 -13.28
CA SER A 181 6.73 -6.55 -14.06
C SER A 181 8.10 -6.28 -14.64
N ASP A 182 8.12 -5.97 -15.95
CA ASP A 182 9.32 -5.55 -16.67
C ASP A 182 9.90 -4.22 -16.14
N LEU A 183 9.10 -3.42 -15.41
CA LEU A 183 9.55 -2.17 -14.78
C LEU A 183 10.67 -2.38 -13.75
N ILE A 184 10.77 -3.59 -13.18
CA ILE A 184 11.68 -3.87 -12.06
C ILE A 184 12.70 -4.96 -12.42
N LEU A 185 12.54 -5.70 -13.51
CA LEU A 185 13.46 -6.79 -13.91
C LEU A 185 14.71 -6.33 -14.68
N ILE A 186 15.20 -5.11 -14.42
CA ILE A 186 16.38 -4.52 -15.07
C ILE A 186 17.64 -4.77 -14.23
#